data_AF-A0A933MJH5-F1
#
_entry.id   AF-A0A933MJH5-F1
#
_cell.length_a   1.000
_cell.length_b   1.000
_cell.length_c   1.000
_cell.angle_alpha   90.00
_cell.angle_beta   90.00
_cell.angle_gamma   90.00
#
_symmetry.space_group_name_H-M   'P 1'
#
loop_
_entity.id
_entity.type
_entity.pdbx_description
1 polymer ?
#
loop_
_entity_poly.entity_id
_entity_poly.type
_entity_poly.pdbx_seq_one_letter_code
_entity_poly.pdbx_strand_id
1 'polypeptide(L)'
;MALEGNLSDFSIPEILQLISSQRKNGVLTLKQGDDEVAFDLDQGYITGGFYRKQGRQEHISEYLFKTGLVSETNFMQAEEQQKALKAPLEEILIERGFLSQDDFEEVIRFKIQEIMDEIFTWVEGHYVFDVQARLYTQSKYPVRLAVEGFLLEGMRRLDEWLRIKKEIPSLEAIVKAGVKPRPPELTPEQENILGLLGQKHLPVSGLVSSSGLGKFLTCQALTELLEMGLAEKPAEASLQPQPVRTFDPAFQVSTISLLIKQFGLLIKNITRYPFNHPHIIANLDGFSHLLSNLPMDNSSLSFSSAIDQTLVNGWPIHDQSQILPQFSLYLHQRQIQSLTFMPQIRDEELRRLAYIMALPPELLNLFGGIDFIGKSLRWHHLKLKEQAQKAERMLSGEKMFVIPSSFLEVIEGMGAFSAKPSSIPQTFVSLKAVLLLPQPKLSPDETMAIEEAEQASEKVFSVYSRGGREKYIEKVVTAALKLPPAPRLALLKRKLLDVRWLFPIDNILALSHSEFERL
;
A
#
# COMPACT_ATOMS: atom_id res chain seq x y z
N MET A 1 10.73 21.75 -35.71
CA MET A 1 9.31 21.98 -36.09
C MET A 1 9.08 21.57 -37.53
N ALA A 2 8.16 20.64 -37.78
CA ALA A 2 7.84 20.17 -39.13
C ALA A 2 6.34 20.15 -39.46
N LEU A 3 5.46 20.21 -38.46
CA LEU A 3 4.00 20.26 -38.63
C LEU A 3 3.38 21.00 -37.43
N GLU A 4 2.40 21.86 -37.67
CA GLU A 4 1.65 22.60 -36.64
C GLU A 4 0.28 22.98 -37.21
N GLY A 5 -0.76 22.98 -36.38
CA GLY A 5 -2.11 23.36 -36.81
C GLY A 5 -3.18 23.15 -35.74
N ASN A 6 -4.44 23.21 -36.14
CA ASN A 6 -5.59 23.02 -35.25
C ASN A 6 -6.27 21.67 -35.50
N LEU A 7 -6.85 21.09 -34.44
CA LEU A 7 -7.60 19.83 -34.50
C LEU A 7 -8.95 19.97 -35.23
N SER A 8 -9.43 21.20 -35.43
CA SER A 8 -10.60 21.49 -36.25
C SER A 8 -10.37 21.26 -37.75
N ASP A 9 -9.09 21.37 -38.18
CA ASP A 9 -8.72 21.29 -39.59
C ASP A 9 -8.22 19.89 -39.97
N PHE A 10 -7.53 19.22 -39.05
CA PHE A 10 -7.03 17.85 -39.19
C PHE A 10 -7.30 17.07 -37.92
N SER A 11 -7.94 15.92 -38.04
CA SER A 11 -8.23 15.05 -36.91
C SER A 11 -6.97 14.38 -36.38
N ILE A 12 -6.98 13.99 -35.11
CA ILE A 12 -5.84 13.30 -34.46
C ILE A 12 -5.47 12.01 -35.21
N PRO A 13 -6.41 11.15 -35.64
CA PRO A 13 -6.08 9.97 -36.44
C PRO A 13 -5.35 10.31 -37.75
N GLU A 14 -5.78 11.35 -38.47
CA GLU A 14 -5.12 11.77 -39.73
C GLU A 14 -3.70 12.25 -39.48
N ILE A 15 -3.47 13.01 -38.41
CA ILE A 15 -2.14 13.51 -38.03
C ILE A 15 -1.21 12.34 -37.68
N LEU A 16 -1.66 11.42 -36.82
CA LEU A 16 -0.88 10.24 -36.44
C LEU A 16 -0.59 9.34 -37.64
N GLN A 17 -1.58 9.10 -38.52
CA GLN A 17 -1.42 8.34 -39.76
C GLN A 17 -0.39 8.98 -40.69
N LEU A 18 -0.41 10.31 -40.84
CA LEU A 18 0.53 11.05 -41.68
C LEU A 18 1.97 10.90 -41.16
N ILE A 19 2.17 11.09 -39.85
CA ILE A 19 3.50 10.98 -39.22
C ILE A 19 4.01 9.54 -39.30
N SER A 20 3.14 8.54 -39.05
CA SER A 20 3.46 7.11 -39.15
C SER A 20 3.86 6.72 -40.58
N SER A 21 3.01 7.02 -41.56
CA SER A 21 3.22 6.62 -42.96
C SER A 21 4.48 7.23 -43.58
N GLN A 22 4.82 8.46 -43.19
CA GLN A 22 6.06 9.11 -43.60
C GLN A 22 7.29 8.70 -42.77
N ARG A 23 7.14 7.79 -41.80
CA ARG A 23 8.19 7.29 -40.89
C ARG A 23 8.97 8.42 -40.23
N LYS A 24 8.26 9.48 -39.84
CA LYS A 24 8.89 10.64 -39.20
C LYS A 24 9.29 10.29 -37.77
N ASN A 25 10.34 10.97 -37.30
CA ASN A 25 10.77 10.91 -35.92
C ASN A 25 10.52 12.27 -35.27
N GLY A 26 10.02 12.30 -34.04
CA GLY A 26 9.70 13.54 -33.35
C GLY A 26 8.67 13.35 -32.25
N VAL A 27 8.38 14.44 -31.54
CA VAL A 27 7.31 14.47 -30.55
C VAL A 27 6.11 15.20 -31.11
N LEU A 28 4.96 14.53 -31.14
CA LEU A 28 3.66 15.15 -31.39
C LEU A 28 3.07 15.60 -30.07
N THR A 29 2.85 16.91 -29.91
CA THR A 29 2.20 17.52 -28.75
C THR A 29 0.82 18.02 -29.16
N LEU A 30 -0.19 17.70 -28.37
CA LEU A 30 -1.59 18.09 -28.53
C LEU A 30 -2.02 18.89 -27.30
N LYS A 31 -2.74 19.99 -27.48
CA LYS A 31 -3.24 20.84 -26.40
C LYS A 31 -4.70 21.21 -26.58
N GLN A 32 -5.50 21.05 -25.54
CA GLN A 32 -6.89 21.51 -25.46
C GLN A 32 -7.14 22.11 -24.07
N GLY A 33 -7.33 23.44 -24.00
CA GLY A 33 -7.43 24.13 -22.72
C GLY A 33 -6.17 23.94 -21.85
N ASP A 34 -6.36 23.46 -20.62
CA ASP A 34 -5.28 23.17 -19.65
C ASP A 34 -4.68 21.76 -19.78
N ASP A 35 -5.21 20.97 -20.73
CA ASP A 35 -4.83 19.58 -20.93
C ASP A 35 -3.80 19.48 -22.07
N GLU A 36 -2.76 18.67 -21.85
CA GLU A 36 -1.64 18.48 -22.77
C GLU A 36 -1.30 17.00 -22.91
N VAL A 37 -1.20 16.52 -24.14
CA VAL A 37 -0.78 15.16 -24.48
C VAL A 37 0.44 15.21 -25.38
N ALA A 38 1.40 14.31 -25.16
CA ALA A 38 2.52 14.15 -26.07
C ALA A 38 2.78 12.68 -26.41
N PHE A 39 3.12 12.40 -27.66
CA PHE A 39 3.60 11.11 -28.16
C PHE A 39 4.98 11.26 -28.76
N ASP A 40 5.89 10.38 -28.39
CA ASP A 40 7.19 10.25 -29.05
C ASP A 40 7.09 9.21 -30.16
N LEU A 41 7.58 9.58 -31.34
CA LEU A 41 7.58 8.72 -32.52
C LEU A 41 9.00 8.49 -33.03
N ASP A 42 9.33 7.22 -33.31
CA ASP A 42 10.57 6.76 -33.93
C ASP A 42 10.25 5.84 -35.10
N GLN A 43 10.67 6.23 -36.30
CA GLN A 43 10.42 5.58 -37.58
C GLN A 43 8.93 5.31 -37.84
N GLY A 44 8.05 6.19 -37.34
CA GLY A 44 6.60 6.05 -37.40
C GLY A 44 5.97 5.18 -36.31
N TYR A 45 6.75 4.56 -35.43
CA TYR A 45 6.25 3.82 -34.28
C TYR A 45 6.12 4.73 -33.07
N ILE A 46 5.10 4.52 -32.24
CA ILE A 46 5.01 5.18 -30.93
C ILE A 46 5.96 4.47 -29.96
N THR A 47 6.85 5.24 -29.37
CA THR A 47 7.83 4.76 -28.36
C THR A 47 7.40 5.09 -26.94
N GLY A 48 6.50 6.06 -26.78
CA GLY A 48 5.95 6.43 -25.50
C GLY A 48 5.08 7.69 -25.61
N GLY A 49 4.53 8.11 -24.47
CA GLY A 49 3.72 9.31 -24.40
C GLY A 49 3.34 9.65 -22.97
N PHE A 50 2.72 10.80 -22.76
CA PHE A 50 2.14 11.19 -21.48
C PHE A 50 0.88 12.02 -21.69
N TYR A 51 0.04 12.03 -20.66
CA TYR A 51 -1.07 12.96 -20.54
C TYR A 51 -0.86 13.78 -19.27
N ARG A 52 -0.91 15.09 -19.42
CA ARG A 52 -1.01 16.08 -18.37
C ARG A 52 -2.41 16.68 -18.36
N LYS A 53 -3.16 16.40 -17.30
CA LYS A 53 -4.52 16.91 -17.09
C LYS A 53 -4.51 17.95 -15.99
N GLN A 54 -4.97 19.17 -16.28
CA GLN A 54 -5.00 20.29 -15.31
C GLN A 54 -3.68 20.47 -14.53
N GLY A 55 -2.55 20.39 -15.23
CA GLY A 55 -1.22 20.54 -14.63
C GLY A 55 -0.66 19.30 -13.90
N ARG A 56 -1.44 18.23 -13.71
CA ARG A 56 -0.94 16.95 -13.18
C ARG A 56 -0.60 16.01 -14.34
N GLN A 57 0.65 15.57 -14.41
CA GLN A 57 1.08 14.55 -15.37
C GLN A 57 0.92 13.15 -14.78
N GLU A 58 0.32 12.24 -15.54
CA GLU A 58 0.21 10.84 -15.15
C GLU A 58 1.57 10.14 -15.22
N HIS A 59 1.94 9.45 -14.15
CA HIS A 59 3.20 8.71 -14.06
C HIS A 59 3.02 7.26 -14.50
N ILE A 60 4.08 6.66 -15.09
CA ILE A 60 4.09 5.24 -15.47
C ILE A 60 3.81 4.30 -14.29
N SER A 61 4.17 4.73 -13.08
CA SER A 61 3.87 4.04 -11.83
C SER A 61 2.38 3.76 -11.64
N GLU A 62 1.52 4.71 -11.99
CA GLU A 62 0.07 4.56 -11.87
C GLU A 62 -0.43 3.41 -12.75
N TYR A 63 0.17 3.21 -13.93
CA TYR A 63 -0.17 2.10 -14.83
C TYR A 63 0.43 0.77 -14.36
N LEU A 64 1.65 0.76 -13.83
CA LEU A 64 2.27 -0.43 -13.22
C LEU A 64 1.44 -0.97 -12.04
N PHE A 65 0.85 -0.08 -11.24
CA PHE A 65 -0.06 -0.46 -10.17
C PHE A 65 -1.40 -0.96 -10.68
N LYS A 66 -1.98 -0.29 -11.69
CA LYS A 66 -3.26 -0.70 -12.30
C LYS A 66 -3.20 -2.10 -12.89
N THR A 67 -2.07 -2.49 -13.51
CA THR A 67 -1.93 -3.82 -14.13
C THR A 67 -1.64 -4.93 -13.12
N GLY A 68 -1.25 -4.60 -11.88
CA GLY A 68 -0.91 -5.60 -10.85
C GLY A 68 0.36 -6.42 -11.15
N LEU A 69 1.10 -6.07 -12.20
CA LEU A 69 2.31 -6.79 -12.64
C LEU A 69 3.49 -6.58 -11.69
N VAL A 70 3.52 -5.44 -11.00
CA VAL A 70 4.54 -5.11 -10.01
C VAL A 70 3.88 -4.95 -8.65
N SER A 71 4.33 -5.73 -7.66
CA SER A 71 3.86 -5.54 -6.29
C SER A 71 4.35 -4.21 -5.71
N GLU A 72 3.59 -3.63 -4.79
CA GLU A 72 3.96 -2.39 -4.10
C GLU A 72 5.35 -2.47 -3.45
N THR A 73 5.70 -3.62 -2.87
CA THR A 73 7.01 -3.84 -2.28
C THR A 73 8.14 -3.77 -3.32
N ASN A 74 7.93 -4.37 -4.49
CA ASN A 74 8.93 -4.40 -5.57
C ASN A 74 9.05 -3.02 -6.22
N PHE A 75 7.92 -2.31 -6.35
CA PHE A 75 7.85 -0.94 -6.83
C PHE A 75 8.62 0.01 -5.90
N MET A 76 8.36 -0.03 -4.59
CA MET A 76 9.06 0.83 -3.61
C MET A 76 10.57 0.56 -3.61
N GLN A 77 10.98 -0.71 -3.68
CA GLN A 77 12.40 -1.07 -3.76
C GLN A 77 13.06 -0.55 -5.04
N ALA A 78 12.34 -0.60 -6.17
CA ALA A 78 12.83 -0.07 -7.43
C ALA A 78 12.92 1.47 -7.39
N GLU A 79 11.96 2.14 -6.74
CA GLU A 79 11.92 3.60 -6.59
C GLU A 79 13.05 4.14 -5.69
N GLU A 80 13.36 3.45 -4.59
CA GLU A 80 14.51 3.79 -3.74
C GLU A 80 15.83 3.69 -4.51
N GLN A 81 15.97 2.63 -5.31
CA GLN A 81 17.15 2.44 -6.17
C GLN A 81 17.19 3.44 -7.31
N GLN A 82 16.03 3.82 -7.86
CA GLN A 82 15.92 4.87 -8.88
C GLN A 82 16.53 6.17 -8.36
N LYS A 83 16.19 6.55 -7.12
CA LYS A 83 16.72 7.74 -6.44
C LYS A 83 18.23 7.64 -6.20
N ALA A 84 18.73 6.46 -5.83
CA ALA A 84 20.15 6.24 -5.56
C ALA A 84 21.01 6.20 -6.84
N LEU A 85 20.54 5.50 -7.88
CA LEU A 85 21.28 5.22 -9.11
C LEU A 85 21.03 6.25 -10.22
N LYS A 86 19.98 7.08 -10.09
CA LYS A 86 19.49 8.00 -11.13
C LYS A 86 19.24 7.30 -12.47
N ALA A 87 18.85 6.03 -12.42
CA ALA A 87 18.47 5.23 -13.58
C ALA A 87 16.95 5.29 -13.80
N PRO A 88 16.44 5.03 -15.01
CA PRO A 88 15.01 4.86 -15.26
C PRO A 88 14.41 3.73 -14.42
N LEU A 89 13.15 3.90 -13.98
CA LEU A 89 12.50 2.97 -13.04
C LEU A 89 12.30 1.58 -13.66
N GLU A 90 11.91 1.56 -14.93
CA GLU A 90 11.70 0.34 -15.71
C GLU A 90 12.97 -0.51 -15.81
N GLU A 91 14.15 0.12 -15.90
CA GLU A 91 15.41 -0.61 -15.98
C GLU A 91 15.66 -1.38 -14.69
N ILE A 92 15.42 -0.73 -13.56
CA ILE A 92 15.59 -1.34 -12.25
C ILE A 92 14.58 -2.48 -12.07
N LEU A 93 13.33 -2.28 -12.48
CA LEU A 93 12.30 -3.31 -12.41
C LEU A 93 12.67 -4.54 -13.26
N ILE A 94 13.18 -4.33 -14.47
CA ILE A 94 13.55 -5.42 -15.39
C ILE A 94 14.85 -6.12 -14.95
N GLU A 95 15.90 -5.36 -14.62
CA GLU A 95 17.20 -5.91 -14.18
C GLU A 95 17.07 -6.72 -12.87
N ARG A 96 16.10 -6.37 -11.99
CA ARG A 96 15.80 -7.11 -10.76
C ARG A 96 14.88 -8.33 -10.98
N GLY A 97 14.33 -8.50 -12.18
CA GLY A 97 13.35 -9.54 -12.48
C GLY A 97 11.98 -9.31 -11.84
N PHE A 98 11.64 -8.06 -11.48
CA PHE A 98 10.33 -7.69 -10.96
C PHE A 98 9.30 -7.43 -12.05
N LEU A 99 9.75 -7.17 -13.27
CA LEU A 99 8.94 -6.95 -14.47
C LEU A 99 9.72 -7.53 -15.66
N SER A 100 9.05 -8.23 -16.59
CA SER A 100 9.73 -8.64 -17.84
C SER A 100 9.72 -7.50 -18.87
N GLN A 101 10.56 -7.60 -19.90
CA GLN A 101 10.53 -6.62 -21.00
C GLN A 101 9.19 -6.66 -21.76
N ASP A 102 8.62 -7.85 -21.97
CA ASP A 102 7.33 -8.03 -22.63
C ASP A 102 6.19 -7.42 -21.79
N ASP A 103 6.21 -7.65 -20.47
CA ASP A 103 5.25 -7.04 -19.55
C ASP A 103 5.37 -5.51 -19.53
N PHE A 104 6.60 -4.98 -19.61
CA PHE A 104 6.81 -3.54 -19.71
C PHE A 104 6.24 -2.97 -21.01
N GLU A 105 6.46 -3.64 -22.15
CA GLU A 105 5.85 -3.25 -23.42
C GLU A 105 4.32 -3.21 -23.33
N GLU A 106 3.70 -4.21 -22.70
CA GLU A 106 2.24 -4.26 -22.51
C GLU A 106 1.72 -3.14 -21.60
N VAL A 107 2.47 -2.76 -20.54
CA VAL A 107 2.12 -1.59 -19.72
C VAL A 107 2.17 -0.30 -20.52
N ILE A 108 3.18 -0.13 -21.39
CA ILE A 108 3.26 1.03 -22.28
C ILE A 108 2.13 1.01 -23.32
N ARG A 109 1.83 -0.15 -23.91
CA ARG A 109 0.68 -0.32 -24.83
C ARG A 109 -0.63 0.09 -24.16
N PHE A 110 -0.88 -0.41 -22.95
CA PHE A 110 -2.06 -0.06 -22.16
C PHE A 110 -2.14 1.43 -21.86
N LYS A 111 -1.03 2.03 -21.42
CA LYS A 111 -0.94 3.48 -21.19
C LYS A 111 -1.25 4.30 -22.44
N ILE A 112 -0.65 3.96 -23.58
CA ILE A 112 -0.88 4.66 -24.85
C ILE A 112 -2.34 4.54 -25.28
N GLN A 113 -2.94 3.36 -25.12
CA GLN A 113 -4.35 3.16 -25.43
C GLN A 113 -5.27 4.04 -24.57
N GLU A 114 -5.04 4.13 -23.25
CA GLU A 114 -5.86 5.00 -22.38
C GLU A 114 -5.73 6.49 -22.77
N ILE A 115 -4.54 6.93 -23.19
CA ILE A 115 -4.35 8.30 -23.70
C ILE A 115 -5.12 8.50 -25.03
N MET A 116 -5.05 7.52 -25.94
CA MET A 116 -5.78 7.56 -27.22
C MET A 116 -7.29 7.66 -27.00
N ASP A 117 -7.83 6.87 -26.06
CA ASP A 117 -9.26 6.83 -25.72
C ASP A 117 -9.76 8.20 -25.23
N GLU A 118 -8.92 8.98 -24.55
CA GLU A 118 -9.25 10.34 -24.11
C GLU A 118 -9.16 11.35 -25.26
N ILE A 119 -8.04 11.39 -25.99
CA ILE A 119 -7.82 12.43 -27.01
C ILE A 119 -8.70 12.26 -28.24
N PHE A 120 -9.16 11.05 -28.57
CA PHE A 120 -10.08 10.86 -29.70
C PHE A 120 -11.45 11.51 -29.46
N THR A 121 -11.75 11.91 -28.23
CA THR A 121 -12.92 12.73 -27.91
C THR A 121 -12.69 14.23 -28.14
N TRP A 122 -11.45 14.67 -28.41
CA TRP A 122 -11.13 16.07 -28.63
C TRP A 122 -11.47 16.48 -30.06
N VAL A 123 -12.40 17.43 -30.18
CA VAL A 123 -12.85 18.00 -31.47
C VAL A 123 -12.12 19.31 -31.79
N GLU A 124 -11.60 19.97 -30.76
CA GLU A 124 -10.90 21.26 -30.87
C GLU A 124 -9.56 21.18 -30.12
N GLY A 125 -8.60 22.01 -30.52
CA GLY A 125 -7.29 22.05 -29.90
C GLY A 125 -6.20 22.39 -30.90
N HIS A 126 -4.96 22.41 -30.43
CA HIS A 126 -3.79 22.74 -31.22
C HIS A 126 -2.78 21.61 -31.17
N TYR A 127 -2.09 21.35 -32.28
CA TYR A 127 -1.05 20.34 -32.35
C TYR A 127 0.26 20.91 -32.89
N VAL A 128 1.38 20.38 -32.38
CA VAL A 128 2.73 20.70 -32.83
C VAL A 128 3.52 19.41 -32.93
N PHE A 129 4.18 19.19 -34.07
CA PHE A 129 5.14 18.10 -34.25
C PHE A 129 6.56 18.64 -34.38
N ASP A 130 7.38 18.32 -33.38
CA ASP A 130 8.79 18.70 -33.36
C ASP A 130 9.71 17.50 -33.64
N VAL A 131 10.33 17.53 -34.82
CA VAL A 131 11.26 16.49 -35.29
C VAL A 131 12.55 16.37 -34.48
N GLN A 132 12.93 17.43 -33.76
CA GLN A 132 14.14 17.44 -32.93
C GLN A 132 13.89 16.97 -31.51
N ALA A 133 12.65 17.06 -31.03
CA ALA A 133 12.26 16.60 -29.70
C ALA A 133 12.25 15.07 -29.63
N ARG A 134 12.58 14.54 -28.45
CA ARG A 134 12.45 13.12 -28.09
C ARG A 134 12.03 13.00 -26.64
N LEU A 135 11.26 11.97 -26.32
CA LEU A 135 10.95 11.59 -24.95
C LEU A 135 11.72 10.32 -24.57
N TYR A 136 11.86 10.08 -23.26
CA TYR A 136 12.36 8.80 -22.72
C TYR A 136 13.71 8.32 -23.29
N THR A 137 14.60 9.24 -23.71
CA THR A 137 15.88 8.92 -24.40
C THR A 137 16.90 8.15 -23.57
N GLN A 138 16.63 7.92 -22.29
CA GLN A 138 17.56 7.30 -21.36
C GLN A 138 17.27 5.81 -21.11
N SER A 139 16.13 5.28 -21.59
CA SER A 139 15.73 3.90 -21.33
C SER A 139 16.50 2.89 -22.19
N LYS A 140 17.05 1.85 -21.56
CA LYS A 140 17.66 0.69 -22.25
C LYS A 140 16.65 -0.26 -22.88
N TYR A 141 15.35 -0.13 -22.57
CA TYR A 141 14.31 -1.05 -23.00
C TYR A 141 13.33 -0.32 -23.94
N PRO A 142 13.72 -0.12 -25.23
CA PRO A 142 12.88 0.61 -26.16
C PRO A 142 11.63 -0.19 -26.50
N VAL A 143 10.49 0.50 -26.47
CA VAL A 143 9.20 -0.01 -26.90
C VAL A 143 8.88 0.58 -28.28
N ARG A 144 8.32 -0.22 -29.19
CA ARG A 144 7.93 0.22 -30.53
C ARG A 144 6.55 -0.29 -30.89
N LEU A 145 5.56 0.58 -30.81
CA LEU A 145 4.16 0.22 -30.99
C LEU A 145 3.66 0.78 -32.32
N ALA A 146 3.08 -0.08 -33.15
CA ALA A 146 2.54 0.31 -34.45
C ALA A 146 1.30 1.21 -34.27
N VAL A 147 1.29 2.35 -34.94
CA VAL A 147 0.23 3.37 -34.83
C VAL A 147 -1.11 2.82 -35.33
N GLU A 148 -1.08 2.04 -36.41
CA GLU A 148 -2.26 1.53 -37.11
C GLU A 148 -3.18 0.71 -36.19
N GLY A 149 -2.59 -0.08 -35.28
CA GLY A 149 -3.33 -0.87 -34.31
C GLY A 149 -4.15 -0.01 -33.35
N PHE A 150 -3.56 1.07 -32.82
CA PHE A 150 -4.28 2.00 -31.94
C PHE A 150 -5.29 2.85 -32.68
N LEU A 151 -5.02 3.22 -33.94
CA LEU A 151 -5.99 3.97 -34.74
C LEU A 151 -7.25 3.13 -34.97
N LEU A 152 -7.10 1.88 -35.41
CA LEU A 152 -8.23 0.98 -35.63
C LEU A 152 -9.00 0.71 -34.33
N GLU A 153 -8.30 0.39 -33.26
CA GLU A 153 -8.93 0.11 -31.97
C GLU A 153 -9.57 1.36 -31.37
N GLY A 154 -8.90 2.51 -31.40
CA GLY A 154 -9.45 3.75 -30.87
C GLY A 154 -10.67 4.24 -31.65
N MET A 155 -10.74 4.06 -32.97
CA MET A 155 -11.96 4.34 -33.74
C MET A 155 -13.12 3.41 -33.33
N ARG A 156 -12.86 2.10 -33.19
CA ARG A 156 -13.84 1.13 -32.70
C ARG A 156 -14.33 1.51 -31.29
N ARG A 157 -13.42 1.93 -30.42
CA ARG A 157 -13.73 2.37 -29.05
C ARG A 157 -14.51 3.67 -29.03
N LEU A 158 -14.21 4.63 -29.90
CA LEU A 158 -14.95 5.90 -29.99
C LEU A 158 -16.41 5.65 -30.35
N ASP A 159 -16.68 4.77 -31.31
CA ASP A 159 -18.04 4.38 -31.70
C ASP A 159 -18.78 3.70 -30.53
N GLU A 160 -18.13 2.73 -29.87
CA GLU A 160 -18.72 2.05 -28.70
C GLU A 160 -18.90 3.00 -27.52
N TRP A 161 -18.01 3.98 -27.35
CA TRP A 161 -18.09 4.98 -26.28
C TRP A 161 -19.35 5.83 -26.37
N LEU A 162 -19.87 6.07 -27.58
CA LEU A 162 -21.16 6.75 -27.77
C LEU A 162 -22.34 5.92 -27.24
N ARG A 163 -22.27 4.59 -27.32
CA ARG A 163 -23.26 3.69 -26.71
C ARG A 163 -23.07 3.64 -25.20
N ILE A 164 -21.84 3.48 -24.73
CA ILE A 164 -21.50 3.47 -23.29
C ILE A 164 -21.99 4.77 -22.63
N LYS A 165 -21.78 5.95 -23.22
CA LYS A 165 -22.25 7.23 -22.66
C LYS A 165 -23.77 7.33 -22.50
N LYS A 166 -24.56 6.62 -23.31
CA LYS A 166 -26.03 6.59 -23.16
C LYS A 166 -26.44 5.82 -21.92
N GLU A 167 -25.76 4.71 -21.65
CA GLU A 167 -26.01 3.90 -20.47
C GLU A 167 -25.34 4.48 -19.21
N ILE A 168 -24.10 4.93 -19.32
CA ILE A 168 -23.30 5.48 -18.23
C ILE A 168 -22.98 6.94 -18.58
N PRO A 169 -23.91 7.89 -18.34
CA PRO A 169 -23.71 9.29 -18.68
C PRO A 169 -22.69 10.00 -17.77
N SER A 170 -22.44 9.44 -16.58
CA SER A 170 -21.49 9.98 -15.60
C SER A 170 -20.73 8.85 -14.92
N LEU A 171 -19.43 9.04 -14.67
CA LEU A 171 -18.65 8.12 -13.86
C LEU A 171 -19.08 8.14 -12.38
N GLU A 172 -19.80 9.18 -11.95
CA GLU A 172 -20.38 9.26 -10.61
C GLU A 172 -21.74 8.55 -10.51
N ALA A 173 -22.21 7.95 -11.61
CA ALA A 173 -23.40 7.11 -11.58
C ALA A 173 -23.15 5.91 -10.64
N ILE A 174 -24.08 5.72 -9.70
CA ILE A 174 -24.02 4.60 -8.78
C ILE A 174 -24.60 3.36 -9.46
N VAL A 175 -23.86 2.26 -9.37
CA VAL A 175 -24.28 0.93 -9.84
C VAL A 175 -24.18 -0.08 -8.71
N LYS A 176 -24.99 -1.14 -8.80
CA LYS A 176 -24.93 -2.29 -7.90
C LYS A 176 -25.10 -3.58 -8.68
N ALA A 177 -24.77 -4.70 -8.06
CA ALA A 177 -25.06 -6.00 -8.63
C ALA A 177 -26.58 -6.18 -8.80
N GLY A 178 -26.97 -6.68 -9.97
CA GLY A 178 -28.34 -7.07 -10.28
C GLY A 178 -28.72 -8.38 -9.60
N VAL A 179 -30.01 -8.66 -9.59
CA VAL A 179 -30.60 -9.84 -8.93
C VAL A 179 -30.76 -11.04 -9.86
N LYS A 180 -30.43 -10.91 -11.14
CA LYS A 180 -30.53 -12.03 -12.09
C LYS A 180 -29.47 -13.11 -11.80
N PRO A 181 -29.80 -14.39 -11.99
CA PRO A 181 -28.84 -15.48 -11.87
C PRO A 181 -27.73 -15.32 -12.90
N ARG A 182 -26.49 -15.59 -12.48
CA ARG A 182 -25.31 -15.49 -13.34
C ARG A 182 -25.40 -16.50 -14.48
N PRO A 183 -25.20 -16.08 -15.74
CA PRO A 183 -25.08 -17.00 -16.86
C PRO A 183 -23.78 -17.81 -16.75
N PRO A 184 -23.69 -18.98 -17.41
CA PRO A 184 -22.51 -19.84 -17.37
C PRO A 184 -21.29 -19.27 -18.12
N GLU A 185 -21.48 -18.30 -19.00
CA GLU A 185 -20.41 -17.68 -19.80
C GLU A 185 -20.37 -16.18 -19.51
N LEU A 186 -19.38 -15.76 -18.72
CA LEU A 186 -19.02 -14.36 -18.52
C LEU A 186 -17.56 -14.18 -18.94
N THR A 187 -17.22 -13.01 -19.46
CA THR A 187 -15.82 -12.68 -19.74
C THR A 187 -15.06 -12.42 -18.42
N PRO A 188 -13.73 -12.59 -18.39
CA PRO A 188 -12.93 -12.28 -17.20
C PRO A 188 -13.14 -10.85 -16.69
N GLU A 189 -13.34 -9.89 -17.59
CA GLU A 189 -13.60 -8.48 -17.26
C GLU A 189 -14.95 -8.34 -16.55
N GLN A 190 -15.99 -8.98 -17.06
CA GLN A 190 -17.32 -8.98 -16.46
C GLN A 190 -17.32 -9.65 -15.08
N GLU A 191 -16.61 -10.77 -14.94
CA GLU A 191 -16.43 -11.44 -13.64
C GLU A 191 -15.72 -10.55 -12.62
N ASN A 192 -14.67 -9.85 -13.05
CA ASN A 192 -13.94 -8.89 -12.22
C ASN A 192 -14.86 -7.76 -11.73
N ILE A 193 -15.61 -7.12 -12.63
CA ILE A 193 -16.55 -6.04 -12.27
C ILE A 193 -17.65 -6.53 -11.32
N LEU A 194 -18.23 -7.72 -11.55
CA LEU A 194 -19.21 -8.31 -10.63
C LEU A 194 -18.60 -8.65 -9.27
N GLY A 195 -17.36 -9.12 -9.24
CA GLY A 195 -16.61 -9.39 -8.01
C GLY A 195 -16.42 -8.12 -7.17
N LEU A 196 -16.08 -7.00 -7.82
CA LEU A 196 -15.94 -5.70 -7.17
C LEU A 196 -17.28 -5.13 -6.67
N LEU A 197 -18.34 -5.27 -7.47
CA LEU A 197 -19.69 -4.84 -7.10
C LEU A 197 -20.20 -5.61 -5.87
N GLY A 198 -20.13 -6.93 -5.84
CA GLY A 198 -20.58 -7.74 -4.70
C GLY A 198 -22.01 -7.37 -4.25
N GLN A 199 -22.16 -6.89 -3.00
CA GLN A 199 -23.40 -6.28 -2.47
C GLN A 199 -23.30 -4.76 -2.30
N LYS A 200 -22.23 -4.14 -2.79
CA LYS A 200 -21.95 -2.72 -2.64
C LYS A 200 -22.67 -1.91 -3.71
N HIS A 201 -22.95 -0.65 -3.37
CA HIS A 201 -23.32 0.38 -4.34
C HIS A 201 -22.06 1.20 -4.57
N LEU A 202 -21.54 1.19 -5.80
CA LEU A 202 -20.28 1.86 -6.12
C LEU A 202 -20.50 2.87 -7.26
N PRO A 203 -19.86 4.04 -7.20
CA PRO A 203 -19.75 4.87 -8.38
C PRO A 203 -18.91 4.15 -9.44
N VAL A 204 -19.21 4.38 -10.72
CA VAL A 204 -18.43 3.81 -11.83
C VAL A 204 -16.95 4.25 -11.75
N SER A 205 -16.67 5.48 -11.28
CA SER A 205 -15.30 5.96 -11.02
C SER A 205 -14.53 5.05 -10.05
N GLY A 206 -15.20 4.55 -9.00
CA GLY A 206 -14.62 3.57 -8.07
C GLY A 206 -14.31 2.23 -8.74
N LEU A 207 -15.19 1.76 -9.65
CA LEU A 207 -14.93 0.54 -10.41
C LEU A 207 -13.73 0.71 -11.35
N VAL A 208 -13.60 1.85 -12.03
CA VAL A 208 -12.47 2.14 -12.92
C VAL A 208 -11.15 2.14 -12.14
N SER A 209 -11.13 2.68 -10.92
CA SER A 209 -9.93 2.70 -10.09
C SER A 209 -9.55 1.32 -9.55
N SER A 210 -10.51 0.44 -9.26
CA SER A 210 -10.26 -0.85 -8.63
C SER A 210 -10.18 -2.04 -9.59
N SER A 211 -10.66 -1.91 -10.84
CA SER A 211 -10.71 -3.02 -11.80
C SER A 211 -9.35 -3.39 -12.40
N GLY A 212 -8.43 -2.43 -12.51
CA GLY A 212 -7.18 -2.60 -13.25
C GLY A 212 -7.36 -2.68 -14.77
N LEU A 213 -8.59 -2.56 -15.28
CA LEU A 213 -8.91 -2.70 -16.71
C LEU A 213 -8.80 -1.40 -17.51
N GLY A 214 -8.69 -0.26 -16.82
CA GLY A 214 -8.80 1.06 -17.46
C GLY A 214 -10.25 1.50 -17.66
N LYS A 215 -10.42 2.75 -18.07
CA LYS A 215 -11.73 3.41 -18.10
C LYS A 215 -12.66 2.77 -19.13
N PHE A 216 -12.17 2.56 -20.35
CA PHE A 216 -12.99 2.06 -21.45
C PHE A 216 -13.51 0.65 -21.18
N LEU A 217 -12.62 -0.30 -20.91
CA LEU A 217 -12.98 -1.71 -20.69
C LEU A 217 -13.89 -1.90 -19.47
N THR A 218 -13.65 -1.14 -18.40
CA THR A 218 -14.53 -1.15 -17.22
C THR A 218 -15.95 -0.71 -17.58
N CYS A 219 -16.09 0.40 -18.30
CA CYS A 219 -17.40 0.92 -18.67
C CYS A 219 -18.09 0.03 -19.71
N GLN A 220 -17.33 -0.58 -20.62
CA GLN A 220 -17.85 -1.55 -21.59
C GLN A 220 -18.42 -2.77 -20.87
N ALA A 221 -17.61 -3.44 -20.04
CA ALA A 221 -18.05 -4.61 -19.29
C ALA A 221 -19.25 -4.29 -18.38
N LEU A 222 -19.25 -3.14 -17.72
CA LEU A 222 -20.38 -2.69 -16.91
C LEU A 222 -21.65 -2.44 -17.74
N THR A 223 -21.52 -1.86 -18.93
CA THR A 223 -22.66 -1.64 -19.84
C THR A 223 -23.28 -2.96 -20.29
N GLU A 224 -22.45 -3.93 -20.68
CA GLU A 224 -22.90 -5.27 -21.03
C GLU A 224 -23.60 -5.96 -19.83
N LEU A 225 -23.06 -5.82 -18.62
CA LEU A 225 -23.67 -6.34 -17.39
C LEU A 225 -25.02 -5.67 -17.07
N LEU A 226 -25.15 -4.36 -17.32
CA LEU A 226 -26.41 -3.62 -17.16
C LEU A 226 -27.47 -4.13 -18.14
N GLU A 227 -27.09 -4.34 -19.41
CA GLU A 227 -27.97 -4.89 -20.45
C GLU A 227 -28.42 -6.32 -20.13
N MET A 228 -27.52 -7.15 -19.60
CA MET A 228 -27.86 -8.49 -19.11
C MET A 228 -28.77 -8.45 -17.86
N GLY A 229 -28.76 -7.34 -17.11
CA GLY A 229 -29.43 -7.18 -15.82
C GLY A 229 -28.69 -7.86 -14.66
N LEU A 230 -27.38 -8.08 -14.83
CA LEU A 230 -26.45 -8.54 -13.79
C LEU A 230 -25.83 -7.39 -13.02
N ALA A 231 -25.96 -6.16 -13.54
CA ALA A 231 -25.82 -4.92 -12.80
C ALA A 231 -27.12 -4.11 -12.96
N GLU A 232 -27.39 -3.20 -12.04
CA GLU A 232 -28.53 -2.29 -12.15
C GLU A 232 -28.20 -0.89 -11.62
N LYS A 233 -28.82 0.11 -12.25
CA LYS A 233 -28.88 1.49 -11.75
C LYS A 233 -30.02 1.56 -10.73
N PRO A 234 -29.80 2.09 -9.52
CA PRO A 234 -30.88 2.26 -8.56
C PRO A 234 -31.96 3.22 -9.10
N ALA A 235 -33.24 2.94 -8.82
CA ALA A 235 -34.37 3.73 -9.34
C ALA A 235 -34.34 5.20 -8.86
N GLU A 236 -34.85 6.14 -9.66
CA GLU A 236 -34.90 7.57 -9.33
C GLU A 236 -35.70 7.93 -8.07
N ALA A 237 -36.62 7.07 -7.61
CA ALA A 237 -37.29 7.24 -6.31
C ALA A 237 -36.33 7.06 -5.10
N SER A 238 -35.16 6.46 -5.33
CA SER A 238 -34.02 6.43 -4.40
C SER A 238 -33.00 7.57 -4.66
N LEU A 239 -33.29 8.47 -5.60
CA LEU A 239 -32.52 9.68 -5.95
C LEU A 239 -33.21 10.97 -5.44
N GLN A 240 -33.84 10.94 -4.28
CA GLN A 240 -33.77 12.15 -3.45
C GLN A 240 -32.28 12.34 -3.10
N PRO A 241 -31.70 13.55 -3.16
CA PRO A 241 -30.49 13.80 -2.40
C PRO A 241 -30.87 13.46 -0.96
N GLN A 242 -30.49 12.27 -0.50
CA GLN A 242 -30.61 11.95 0.91
C GLN A 242 -29.88 13.10 1.60
N PRO A 243 -30.48 13.75 2.62
CA PRO A 243 -29.72 14.64 3.47
C PRO A 243 -28.45 13.86 3.82
N VAL A 244 -27.32 14.52 3.58
CA VAL A 244 -25.97 14.03 3.86
C VAL A 244 -26.05 13.21 5.15
N ARG A 245 -25.70 11.93 5.06
CA ARG A 245 -26.05 10.92 6.06
C ARG A 245 -25.42 11.35 7.39
N THR A 246 -26.22 11.92 8.28
CA THR A 246 -25.84 12.02 9.69
C THR A 246 -25.53 10.61 10.18
N PHE A 247 -24.30 10.39 10.61
CA PHE A 247 -23.80 9.13 11.14
C PHE A 247 -24.80 8.56 12.17
N ASP A 248 -25.49 7.48 11.82
CA ASP A 248 -26.28 6.68 12.75
C ASP A 248 -25.47 5.43 13.16
N PRO A 249 -24.82 5.45 14.33
CA PRO A 249 -23.99 4.35 14.80
C PRO A 249 -24.78 3.03 14.98
N ALA A 250 -26.10 3.07 15.19
CA ALA A 250 -26.91 1.88 15.42
C ALA A 250 -27.07 1.01 14.17
N PHE A 251 -26.99 1.58 12.97
CA PHE A 251 -27.06 0.85 11.70
C PHE A 251 -25.69 0.40 11.17
N GLN A 252 -24.58 0.80 11.82
CA GLN A 252 -23.21 0.52 11.37
C GLN A 252 -22.38 -0.25 12.38
N VAL A 253 -23.01 -0.79 13.43
CA VAL A 253 -22.34 -1.55 14.50
C VAL A 253 -21.44 -2.63 13.92
N SER A 254 -21.89 -3.39 12.92
CA SER A 254 -21.09 -4.44 12.27
C SER A 254 -19.82 -3.91 11.59
N THR A 255 -19.92 -2.80 10.87
CA THR A 255 -18.78 -2.14 10.20
C THR A 255 -17.80 -1.56 11.21
N ILE A 256 -18.32 -0.91 12.26
CA ILE A 256 -17.52 -0.33 13.34
C ILE A 256 -16.82 -1.44 14.14
N SER A 257 -17.51 -2.54 14.46
CA SER A 257 -16.93 -3.72 15.09
C SER A 257 -15.86 -4.36 14.21
N LEU A 258 -16.05 -4.43 12.90
CA LEU A 258 -15.05 -4.95 11.97
C LEU A 258 -13.83 -4.02 11.88
N LEU A 259 -14.03 -2.71 11.86
CA LEU A 259 -12.96 -1.71 11.88
C LEU A 259 -12.12 -1.84 13.15
N ILE A 260 -12.76 -1.94 14.32
CA ILE A 260 -12.07 -2.19 15.59
C ILE A 260 -11.38 -3.55 15.61
N LYS A 261 -11.96 -4.58 14.99
CA LYS A 261 -11.30 -5.88 14.83
C LYS A 261 -10.04 -5.78 13.97
N GLN A 262 -10.07 -5.03 12.87
CA GLN A 262 -8.89 -4.77 12.04
C GLN A 262 -7.81 -4.04 12.82
N PHE A 263 -8.20 -3.04 13.62
CA PHE A 263 -7.25 -2.32 14.47
C PHE A 263 -6.64 -3.21 15.56
N GLY A 264 -7.45 -4.06 16.20
CA GLY A 264 -6.95 -5.05 17.17
C GLY A 264 -5.99 -6.07 16.55
N LEU A 265 -6.28 -6.53 15.33
CA LEU A 265 -5.37 -7.38 14.57
C LEU A 265 -4.07 -6.65 14.19
N LEU A 266 -4.16 -5.37 13.81
CA LEU A 266 -2.99 -4.53 13.55
C LEU A 266 -2.09 -4.44 14.77
N ILE A 267 -2.64 -4.09 15.95
CA ILE A 267 -1.91 -4.04 17.22
C ILE A 267 -1.22 -5.38 17.51
N LYS A 268 -1.92 -6.50 17.32
CA LYS A 268 -1.36 -7.85 17.53
C LYS A 268 -0.26 -8.21 16.52
N ASN A 269 -0.42 -7.81 15.26
CA ASN A 269 0.49 -8.17 14.18
C ASN A 269 1.75 -7.30 14.22
N ILE A 270 1.65 -6.06 14.67
CA ILE A 270 2.80 -5.14 14.78
C ILE A 270 3.82 -5.60 15.82
N THR A 271 3.39 -6.36 16.83
CA THR A 271 4.28 -7.00 17.81
C THR A 271 4.89 -8.31 17.31
N ARG A 272 4.37 -8.88 16.22
CA ARG A 272 4.74 -10.22 15.71
C ARG A 272 5.52 -10.17 14.41
N TYR A 273 5.29 -9.16 13.59
CA TYR A 273 5.76 -9.08 12.21
C TYR A 273 6.50 -7.76 11.96
N PRO A 274 7.46 -7.73 11.01
CA PRO A 274 8.18 -6.50 10.64
C PRO A 274 7.24 -5.48 9.99
N PHE A 275 7.61 -4.19 10.04
CA PHE A 275 6.74 -3.08 9.62
C PHE A 275 6.07 -3.30 8.24
N ASN A 276 6.76 -3.79 7.22
CA ASN A 276 6.18 -4.02 5.89
C ASN A 276 5.58 -5.41 5.67
N HIS A 277 5.24 -6.14 6.74
CA HIS A 277 4.67 -7.47 6.58
C HIS A 277 3.28 -7.42 5.92
N PRO A 278 2.95 -8.33 4.99
CA PRO A 278 1.67 -8.33 4.28
C PRO A 278 0.44 -8.32 5.20
N HIS A 279 0.51 -8.99 6.36
CA HIS A 279 -0.57 -8.91 7.35
C HIS A 279 -0.76 -7.50 7.92
N ILE A 280 0.32 -6.76 8.21
CA ILE A 280 0.24 -5.39 8.72
C ILE A 280 -0.34 -4.47 7.64
N ILE A 281 0.14 -4.58 6.39
CA ILE A 281 -0.37 -3.81 5.25
C ILE A 281 -1.86 -4.10 5.04
N ALA A 282 -2.26 -5.38 4.99
CA ALA A 282 -3.65 -5.77 4.84
C ALA A 282 -4.56 -5.28 5.98
N ASN A 283 -4.04 -5.18 7.22
CA ASN A 283 -4.79 -4.61 8.34
C ASN A 283 -4.92 -3.09 8.23
N LEU A 284 -3.90 -2.39 7.74
CA LEU A 284 -3.93 -0.95 7.48
C LEU A 284 -4.92 -0.64 6.36
N ASP A 285 -4.80 -1.29 5.21
CA ASP A 285 -5.71 -1.13 4.07
C ASP A 285 -7.15 -1.44 4.47
N GLY A 286 -7.33 -2.55 5.19
CA GLY A 286 -8.63 -2.98 5.69
C GLY A 286 -9.25 -1.95 6.64
N PHE A 287 -8.47 -1.36 7.54
CA PHE A 287 -8.93 -0.31 8.44
C PHE A 287 -9.26 0.98 7.67
N SER A 288 -8.33 1.46 6.84
CA SER A 288 -8.46 2.71 6.07
C SER A 288 -9.64 2.64 5.10
N HIS A 289 -9.84 1.52 4.40
CA HIS A 289 -11.00 1.27 3.55
C HIS A 289 -12.30 1.23 4.36
N LEU A 290 -12.34 0.60 5.53
CA LEU A 290 -13.56 0.58 6.35
C LEU A 290 -13.90 1.97 6.88
N LEU A 291 -12.90 2.73 7.32
CA LEU A 291 -13.08 4.07 7.88
C LEU A 291 -13.55 5.06 6.80
N SER A 292 -12.96 5.04 5.60
CA SER A 292 -13.31 5.95 4.51
C SER A 292 -14.72 5.71 3.95
N ASN A 293 -15.22 4.47 4.07
CA ASN A 293 -16.55 4.08 3.63
C ASN A 293 -17.64 4.21 4.70
N LEU A 294 -17.29 4.62 5.94
CA LEU A 294 -18.32 5.06 6.88
C LEU A 294 -18.92 6.36 6.34
N PRO A 295 -20.26 6.46 6.18
CA PRO A 295 -20.90 7.70 5.76
C PRO A 295 -20.79 8.72 6.90
N MET A 296 -19.69 9.46 6.87
CA MET A 296 -19.30 10.50 7.81
C MET A 296 -19.24 11.81 7.03
N ASP A 297 -20.07 12.79 7.38
CA ASP A 297 -20.10 14.11 6.74
C ASP A 297 -18.87 14.93 7.15
N ASN A 298 -17.68 14.51 6.71
CA ASN A 298 -16.38 14.97 7.22
C ASN A 298 -16.24 14.90 8.76
N SER A 299 -17.11 14.10 9.38
CA SER A 299 -17.19 13.93 10.82
C SER A 299 -16.16 12.89 11.27
N SER A 300 -15.58 13.08 12.45
CA SER A 300 -14.65 12.11 13.02
C SER A 300 -15.37 10.94 13.69
N LEU A 301 -14.80 9.74 13.65
CA LEU A 301 -15.26 8.58 14.40
C LEU A 301 -14.59 8.55 15.77
N SER A 302 -15.35 8.85 16.82
CA SER A 302 -14.88 8.89 18.20
C SER A 302 -15.41 7.70 19.00
N PHE A 303 -14.51 7.07 19.74
CA PHE A 303 -14.81 6.05 20.74
C PHE A 303 -14.52 6.66 22.09
N SER A 304 -15.49 6.68 23.01
CA SER A 304 -15.26 7.08 24.39
C SER A 304 -15.55 5.94 25.34
N SER A 305 -14.65 5.79 26.31
CA SER A 305 -14.77 4.79 27.36
C SER A 305 -15.69 5.32 28.46
N ALA A 306 -16.79 4.61 28.70
CA ALA A 306 -17.60 4.74 29.92
C ALA A 306 -17.64 3.38 30.62
N ILE A 307 -17.74 3.40 31.96
CA ILE A 307 -17.54 2.23 32.83
C ILE A 307 -18.45 1.05 32.44
N ASP A 308 -19.65 1.34 31.91
CA ASP A 308 -20.67 0.31 31.65
C ASP A 308 -21.12 0.21 30.17
N GLN A 309 -20.70 1.14 29.29
CA GLN A 309 -21.17 1.18 27.89
C GLN A 309 -20.10 1.77 26.94
N THR A 310 -20.04 1.25 25.71
CA THR A 310 -19.19 1.85 24.66
C THR A 310 -19.96 2.95 23.96
N LEU A 311 -19.43 4.16 24.01
CA LEU A 311 -20.00 5.31 23.31
C LEU A 311 -19.24 5.52 22.00
N VAL A 312 -19.96 5.52 20.88
CA VAL A 312 -19.40 5.87 19.57
C VAL A 312 -20.07 7.15 19.08
N ASN A 313 -19.28 8.21 18.88
CA ASN A 313 -19.78 9.56 18.60
C ASN A 313 -20.82 10.05 19.62
N GLY A 314 -20.64 9.67 20.89
CA GLY A 314 -21.55 10.03 21.99
C GLY A 314 -22.79 9.16 22.11
N TRP A 315 -22.99 8.19 21.21
CA TRP A 315 -24.14 7.29 21.23
C TRP A 315 -23.78 5.95 21.87
N PRO A 316 -24.58 5.42 22.81
CA PRO A 316 -24.39 4.08 23.35
C PRO A 316 -24.68 3.04 22.26
N ILE A 317 -23.71 2.16 22.00
CA ILE A 317 -23.86 1.04 21.07
C ILE A 317 -23.90 -0.28 21.84
N HIS A 318 -24.92 -1.09 21.53
CA HIS A 318 -24.96 -2.50 21.90
C HIS A 318 -24.40 -3.37 20.77
N ASP A 319 -23.18 -3.88 20.97
CA ASP A 319 -22.51 -4.78 20.03
C ASP A 319 -22.65 -6.23 20.47
N GLN A 320 -23.35 -7.04 19.67
CA GLN A 320 -23.54 -8.47 19.92
C GLN A 320 -22.22 -9.25 19.90
N SER A 321 -21.20 -8.76 19.17
CA SER A 321 -19.90 -9.43 19.05
C SER A 321 -18.98 -9.21 20.25
N GLN A 322 -19.37 -8.37 21.21
CA GLN A 322 -18.58 -7.98 22.39
C GLN A 322 -17.24 -7.30 22.07
N ILE A 323 -16.95 -6.98 20.81
CA ILE A 323 -15.69 -6.36 20.38
C ILE A 323 -15.62 -4.91 20.86
N LEU A 324 -16.71 -4.15 20.72
CA LEU A 324 -16.74 -2.75 21.15
C LEU A 324 -16.61 -2.60 22.68
N PRO A 325 -17.33 -3.38 23.51
CA PRO A 325 -17.09 -3.43 24.95
C PRO A 325 -15.65 -3.79 25.33
N GLN A 326 -15.06 -4.80 24.69
CA GLN A 326 -13.66 -5.17 24.93
C GLN A 326 -12.70 -4.04 24.56
N PHE A 327 -12.97 -3.34 23.46
CA PHE A 327 -12.17 -2.20 23.04
C PHE A 327 -12.31 -1.01 23.99
N SER A 328 -13.52 -0.71 24.48
CA SER A 328 -13.74 0.31 25.51
C SER A 328 -12.98 -0.01 26.81
N LEU A 329 -12.99 -1.27 27.24
CA LEU A 329 -12.21 -1.73 28.40
C LEU A 329 -10.70 -1.62 28.14
N TYR A 330 -10.26 -1.94 26.93
CA TYR A 330 -8.87 -1.82 26.50
C TYR A 330 -8.37 -0.37 26.51
N LEU A 331 -9.21 0.59 26.09
CA LEU A 331 -8.94 2.02 26.19
C LEU A 331 -8.88 2.47 27.66
N HIS A 332 -9.83 2.02 28.49
CA HIS A 332 -9.86 2.32 29.92
C HIS A 332 -8.59 1.87 30.65
N GLN A 333 -8.12 0.64 30.39
CA GLN A 333 -6.89 0.09 30.96
C GLN A 333 -5.63 0.91 30.60
N ARG A 334 -5.70 1.69 29.51
CA ARG A 334 -4.63 2.58 29.04
C ARG A 334 -4.90 4.05 29.36
N GLN A 335 -5.89 4.33 30.22
CA GLN A 335 -6.27 5.68 30.63
C GLN A 335 -6.68 6.58 29.46
N ILE A 336 -7.22 6.00 28.38
CA ILE A 336 -7.73 6.75 27.22
C ILE A 336 -9.23 6.98 27.41
N GLN A 337 -9.61 8.22 27.69
CA GLN A 337 -11.01 8.65 27.81
C GLN A 337 -11.72 8.60 26.45
N SER A 338 -11.07 9.13 25.41
CA SER A 338 -11.61 9.10 24.06
C SER A 338 -10.53 8.99 22.99
N LEU A 339 -10.78 8.18 21.97
CA LEU A 339 -9.96 8.02 20.77
C LEU A 339 -10.80 8.38 19.55
N THR A 340 -10.33 9.32 18.74
CA THR A 340 -11.06 9.87 17.60
C THR A 340 -10.24 9.77 16.33
N PHE A 341 -10.81 9.14 15.30
CA PHE A 341 -10.25 8.97 13.96
C PHE A 341 -10.90 9.95 12.98
N MET A 342 -10.11 10.67 12.19
CA MET A 342 -10.62 11.44 11.05
C MET A 342 -10.59 10.57 9.78
N PRO A 343 -11.53 10.74 8.83
CA PRO A 343 -11.62 9.88 7.64
C PRO A 343 -10.34 9.85 6.78
N GLN A 344 -9.55 10.91 6.81
CA GLN A 344 -8.32 11.08 6.04
C GLN A 344 -7.06 10.58 6.78
N ILE A 345 -7.22 9.68 7.75
CA ILE A 345 -6.07 9.14 8.49
C ILE A 345 -5.07 8.49 7.54
N ARG A 346 -3.79 8.82 7.73
CA ARG A 346 -2.68 8.21 7.00
C ARG A 346 -2.24 6.93 7.68
N ASP A 347 -1.84 5.92 6.90
CA ASP A 347 -1.38 4.64 7.43
C ASP A 347 -0.21 4.77 8.39
N GLU A 348 0.65 5.77 8.21
CA GLU A 348 1.74 6.07 9.13
C GLU A 348 1.23 6.52 10.51
N GLU A 349 0.21 7.38 10.56
CA GLU A 349 -0.40 7.84 11.81
C GLU A 349 -1.14 6.67 12.52
N LEU A 350 -1.86 5.86 11.75
CA LEU A 350 -2.56 4.68 12.27
C LEU A 350 -1.60 3.61 12.82
N ARG A 351 -0.49 3.39 12.12
CA ARG A 351 0.58 2.46 12.52
C ARG A 351 1.29 2.92 13.79
N ARG A 352 1.64 4.21 13.89
CA ARG A 352 2.22 4.81 15.11
C ARG A 352 1.26 4.65 16.29
N LEU A 353 -0.03 4.90 16.08
CA LEU A 353 -1.04 4.65 17.11
C LEU A 353 -1.07 3.17 17.53
N ALA A 354 -1.04 2.23 16.58
CA ALA A 354 -1.03 0.80 16.89
C ALA A 354 0.20 0.39 17.73
N TYR A 355 1.38 0.94 17.46
CA TYR A 355 2.58 0.73 18.27
C TYR A 355 2.41 1.22 19.71
N ILE A 356 1.86 2.43 19.89
CA ILE A 356 1.62 3.01 21.22
C ILE A 356 0.60 2.15 21.98
N MET A 357 -0.46 1.72 21.31
CA MET A 357 -1.49 0.88 21.90
C MET A 357 -0.94 -0.50 22.29
N ALA A 358 0.02 -1.05 21.54
CA ALA A 358 0.67 -2.32 21.87
C ALA A 358 1.47 -2.30 23.19
N LEU A 359 1.78 -1.12 23.73
CA LEU A 359 2.60 -0.99 24.94
C LEU A 359 1.84 -1.39 26.21
N PRO A 360 2.58 -1.86 27.24
CA PRO A 360 2.07 -1.98 28.59
C PRO A 360 1.65 -0.60 29.15
N PRO A 361 0.52 -0.50 29.87
CA PRO A 361 0.07 0.75 30.49
C PRO A 361 1.11 1.39 31.42
N GLU A 362 1.87 0.59 32.17
CA GLU A 362 2.92 1.11 33.07
C GLU A 362 4.02 1.84 32.32
N LEU A 363 4.31 1.40 31.11
CA LEU A 363 5.34 1.98 30.26
C LEU A 363 4.84 3.27 29.59
N LEU A 364 3.58 3.32 29.17
CA LEU A 364 2.93 4.56 28.74
C LEU A 364 3.00 5.63 29.83
N ASN A 365 2.74 5.25 31.09
CA ASN A 365 2.83 6.15 32.24
C ASN A 365 4.26 6.64 32.50
N LEU A 366 5.26 5.78 32.33
CA LEU A 366 6.68 6.19 32.42
C LEU A 366 7.05 7.25 31.37
N PHE A 367 6.44 7.20 30.19
CA PHE A 367 6.62 8.20 29.13
C PHE A 367 5.74 9.44 29.30
N GLY A 368 5.13 9.65 30.46
CA GLY A 368 4.31 10.83 30.75
C GLY A 368 2.86 10.71 30.31
N GLY A 369 2.38 9.51 29.99
CA GLY A 369 0.99 9.25 29.63
C GLY A 369 0.69 9.45 28.15
N ILE A 370 -0.54 9.12 27.75
CA ILE A 370 -0.95 9.12 26.34
C ILE A 370 -1.08 10.55 25.78
N ASP A 371 -1.41 11.53 26.63
CA ASP A 371 -1.53 12.93 26.23
C ASP A 371 -0.16 13.54 25.89
N PHE A 372 0.87 13.21 26.68
CA PHE A 372 2.25 13.66 26.43
C PHE A 372 2.81 13.06 25.12
N ILE A 373 2.64 11.74 24.96
CA ILE A 373 3.01 11.03 23.73
C ILE A 373 2.28 11.65 22.53
N GLY A 374 0.99 11.94 22.70
CA GLY A 374 0.18 12.46 21.61
C GLY A 374 0.54 13.88 21.18
N LYS A 375 0.88 14.76 22.13
CA LYS A 375 1.39 16.11 21.83
C LYS A 375 2.74 16.07 21.10
N SER A 376 3.59 15.11 21.44
CA SER A 376 4.93 14.95 20.86
C SER A 376 4.89 14.46 19.40
N LEU A 377 3.91 13.62 19.05
CA LEU A 377 3.78 13.02 17.72
C LEU A 377 3.06 13.87 16.67
N ARG A 378 2.48 15.02 17.06
CA ARG A 378 1.76 15.96 16.16
C ARG A 378 0.73 15.26 15.27
N TRP A 379 -0.30 14.66 15.88
CA TRP A 379 -1.40 14.05 15.15
C TRP A 379 -2.15 15.06 14.27
N HIS A 380 -2.38 14.72 13.01
CA HIS A 380 -3.19 15.53 12.10
C HIS A 380 -4.60 14.96 11.94
N HIS A 381 -4.73 13.64 12.01
CA HIS A 381 -5.98 12.92 11.74
C HIS A 381 -6.45 12.05 12.93
N LEU A 382 -5.81 12.21 14.09
CA LEU A 382 -6.12 11.51 15.32
C LEU A 382 -6.29 12.51 16.48
N LYS A 383 -7.28 12.26 17.35
CA LYS A 383 -7.39 12.97 18.64
C LYS A 383 -7.52 11.96 19.77
N LEU A 384 -6.69 12.11 20.79
CA LEU A 384 -6.70 11.33 22.03
C LEU A 384 -7.04 12.27 23.18
N LYS A 385 -7.89 11.81 24.10
CA LYS A 385 -8.08 12.47 25.42
C LYS A 385 -7.75 11.47 26.50
N GLU A 386 -6.91 11.89 27.43
CA GLU A 386 -6.53 11.11 28.61
C GLU A 386 -7.57 11.26 29.72
N GLN A 387 -7.79 10.19 30.48
CA GLN A 387 -8.68 10.21 31.63
C GLN A 387 -7.95 10.83 32.82
N ALA A 388 -8.53 11.88 33.41
CA ALA A 388 -7.94 12.52 34.57
C ALA A 388 -7.97 11.58 35.79
N GLN A 389 -6.81 11.21 36.33
CA GLN A 389 -6.72 10.51 37.62
C GLN A 389 -5.52 10.94 38.45
N LYS A 390 -5.71 10.89 39.78
CA LYS A 390 -4.67 11.07 40.80
C LYS A 390 -3.59 10.02 40.57
N ALA A 391 -2.33 10.46 40.49
CA ALA A 391 -1.16 9.61 40.42
C ALA A 391 -1.24 8.48 41.46
N GLU A 392 -1.61 7.27 41.04
CA GLU A 392 -1.39 6.09 41.84
C GLU A 392 0.12 5.91 41.94
N ARG A 393 0.63 5.81 43.17
CA ARG A 393 2.04 5.55 43.43
C ARG A 393 2.44 4.34 42.62
N MET A 394 3.45 4.52 41.75
CA MET A 394 4.10 3.41 41.07
C MET A 394 4.41 2.32 42.10
N LEU A 395 3.92 1.12 41.84
CA LEU A 395 4.21 -0.08 42.62
C LEU A 395 5.74 -0.22 42.76
N SER A 396 6.22 -0.38 43.99
CA SER A 396 7.65 -0.50 44.29
C SER A 396 8.20 -1.84 43.79
N GLY A 397 9.07 -1.81 42.80
CA GLY A 397 9.83 -2.97 42.31
C GLY A 397 10.40 -2.72 40.92
N GLU A 398 11.61 -3.21 40.65
CA GLU A 398 12.20 -3.20 39.31
C GLU A 398 11.36 -4.10 38.37
N LYS A 399 10.85 -3.52 37.28
CA LYS A 399 10.14 -4.26 36.21
C LYS A 399 10.96 -4.20 34.93
N MET A 400 11.18 -5.35 34.29
CA MET A 400 11.75 -5.43 32.93
C MET A 400 10.63 -5.44 31.88
N PHE A 401 10.81 -4.66 30.81
CA PHE A 401 9.92 -4.63 29.66
C PHE A 401 10.69 -4.99 28.39
N VAL A 402 10.14 -5.91 27.58
CA VAL A 402 10.69 -6.24 26.26
C VAL A 402 9.89 -5.47 25.22
N ILE A 403 10.55 -4.66 24.40
CA ILE A 403 9.88 -3.81 23.40
C ILE A 403 10.58 -3.92 22.04
N PRO A 404 9.84 -4.02 20.92
CA PRO A 404 10.43 -4.10 19.58
C PRO A 404 11.29 -2.89 19.22
N SER A 405 12.39 -3.04 18.45
CA SER A 405 13.23 -1.89 18.03
C SER A 405 12.49 -0.83 17.22
N SER A 406 11.53 -1.23 16.40
CA SER A 406 10.63 -0.30 15.68
C SER A 406 9.90 0.68 16.61
N PHE A 407 9.75 0.34 17.89
CA PHE A 407 9.20 1.23 18.90
C PHE A 407 10.21 2.30 19.37
N LEU A 408 11.51 1.99 19.39
CA LEU A 408 12.54 2.97 19.73
C LEU A 408 12.58 4.10 18.71
N GLU A 409 12.39 3.81 17.42
CA GLU A 409 12.31 4.83 16.36
C GLU A 409 11.12 5.78 16.58
N VAL A 410 9.98 5.24 17.03
CA VAL A 410 8.79 6.02 17.38
C VAL A 410 9.06 6.93 18.58
N ILE A 411 9.78 6.46 19.62
CA ILE A 411 10.16 7.27 20.78
C ILE A 411 11.25 8.30 20.44
N GLU A 412 12.27 7.92 19.67
CA GLU A 412 13.36 8.80 19.24
C GLU A 412 12.82 9.97 18.43
N GLY A 413 11.84 9.72 17.56
CA GLY A 413 11.11 10.75 16.82
C GLY A 413 10.29 11.72 17.68
N MET A 414 9.96 11.37 18.93
CA MET A 414 9.21 12.23 19.87
C MET A 414 10.08 13.27 20.59
N GLY A 415 11.42 13.21 20.50
CA GLY A 415 12.31 14.06 21.29
C GLY A 415 12.21 13.82 22.81
N ALA A 416 11.59 12.70 23.22
CA ALA A 416 11.30 12.35 24.61
C ALA A 416 12.56 12.09 25.46
N PHE A 417 13.71 11.89 24.81
CA PHE A 417 15.02 11.76 25.48
C PHE A 417 15.75 13.10 25.70
N SER A 418 15.10 14.26 25.46
CA SER A 418 15.70 15.57 25.75
C SER A 418 15.77 15.92 27.24
N ALA A 419 15.17 15.12 28.13
CA ALA A 419 15.45 15.18 29.56
C ALA A 419 16.88 14.66 29.81
N LYS A 420 17.68 15.40 30.59
CA LYS A 420 19.10 15.10 30.87
C LYS A 420 19.36 13.58 31.04
N PRO A 421 20.46 13.02 30.49
CA PRO A 421 20.79 11.60 30.56
C PRO A 421 20.80 11.00 31.97
N SER A 422 20.92 11.83 33.00
CA SER A 422 20.90 11.45 34.41
C SER A 422 19.51 11.15 34.99
N SER A 423 18.42 11.42 34.26
CA SER A 423 17.04 11.19 34.72
C SER A 423 16.27 10.16 33.89
N ILE A 424 16.86 9.63 32.82
CA ILE A 424 16.34 8.45 32.13
C ILE A 424 16.88 7.25 32.92
N PRO A 425 16.03 6.41 33.56
CA PRO A 425 16.54 5.19 34.18
C PRO A 425 17.30 4.40 33.11
N GLN A 426 18.47 3.84 33.46
CA GLN A 426 19.43 3.16 32.57
C GLN A 426 18.87 1.86 31.95
N THR A 427 17.70 1.90 31.33
CA THR A 427 16.87 0.73 31.03
C THR A 427 16.76 0.40 29.54
N PHE A 428 17.44 1.16 28.67
CA PHE A 428 17.39 0.95 27.23
C PHE A 428 18.79 0.88 26.62
N VAL A 429 19.31 -0.34 26.41
CA VAL A 429 20.52 -0.62 25.61
C VAL A 429 20.12 -1.58 24.50
N SER A 430 20.41 -1.27 23.23
CA SER A 430 20.03 -2.13 22.11
C SER A 430 20.91 -3.38 22.01
N LEU A 431 20.32 -4.50 21.58
CA LEU A 431 21.00 -5.77 21.29
C LEU A 431 22.19 -5.60 20.34
N LYS A 432 22.12 -4.66 19.40
CA LYS A 432 23.19 -4.34 18.46
C LYS A 432 24.47 -3.87 19.17
N ALA A 433 24.33 -3.21 20.32
CA ALA A 433 25.44 -2.84 21.19
C ALA A 433 25.93 -4.03 22.04
N VAL A 434 25.03 -4.93 22.45
CA VAL A 434 25.34 -6.16 23.21
C VAL A 434 26.04 -7.22 22.35
N LEU A 435 25.71 -7.30 21.05
CA LEU A 435 26.22 -8.29 20.09
C LEU A 435 27.62 -7.98 19.53
N LEU A 436 28.24 -6.89 19.97
CA LEU A 436 29.68 -6.64 19.79
C LEU A 436 30.53 -7.55 20.69
N LEU A 437 30.21 -8.85 20.76
CA LEU A 437 31.04 -9.84 21.41
C LEU A 437 32.35 -10.00 20.61
N PRO A 438 33.51 -10.03 21.30
CA PRO A 438 34.80 -10.25 20.67
C PRO A 438 34.78 -11.55 19.87
N GLN A 439 35.41 -11.55 18.69
CA GLN A 439 35.53 -12.77 17.90
C GLN A 439 36.32 -13.81 18.71
N PRO A 440 35.77 -15.01 18.97
CA PRO A 440 36.56 -16.06 19.58
C PRO A 440 37.72 -16.39 18.65
N LYS A 441 38.94 -16.48 19.19
CA LYS A 441 40.08 -16.98 18.43
C LYS A 441 39.86 -18.47 18.20
N LEU A 442 39.44 -18.82 17.00
CA LEU A 442 39.22 -20.21 16.61
C LEU A 442 40.53 -20.87 16.20
N SER A 443 40.72 -22.12 16.60
CA SER A 443 41.80 -22.95 16.05
C SER A 443 41.50 -23.35 14.60
N PRO A 444 42.50 -23.84 13.85
CA PRO A 444 42.28 -24.39 12.51
C PRO A 444 41.25 -25.53 12.50
N ASP A 445 41.27 -26.41 13.50
CA ASP A 445 40.33 -27.53 13.62
C ASP A 445 38.90 -27.03 13.90
N GLU A 446 38.75 -25.99 14.71
CA GLU A 446 37.47 -25.35 15.00
C GLU A 446 36.90 -24.63 13.77
N THR A 447 37.76 -24.05 12.95
CA THR A 447 37.36 -23.39 11.70
C THR A 447 36.90 -24.42 10.66
N MET A 448 37.63 -25.54 10.54
CA MET A 448 37.27 -26.65 9.67
C MET A 448 35.93 -27.29 10.09
N ALA A 449 35.68 -27.44 11.40
CA ALA A 449 34.41 -27.95 11.91
C ALA A 449 33.22 -27.04 11.55
N ILE A 450 33.42 -25.72 11.50
CA ILE A 450 32.42 -24.77 11.02
C ILE A 450 32.16 -24.99 9.53
N GLU A 451 33.20 -25.09 8.70
CA GLU A 451 33.06 -25.30 7.25
C GLU A 451 32.35 -26.62 6.91
N GLU A 452 32.66 -27.70 7.62
CA GLU A 452 31.97 -28.99 7.46
C GLU A 452 30.49 -28.91 7.85
N ALA A 453 30.17 -28.20 8.93
CA ALA A 453 28.79 -27.94 9.34
C ALA A 453 28.03 -27.09 8.31
N GLU A 454 28.70 -26.14 7.66
CA GLU A 454 28.12 -25.33 6.57
C GLU A 454 27.83 -26.18 5.33
N GLN A 455 28.80 -26.98 4.88
CA GLN A 455 28.60 -27.89 3.74
C GLN A 455 27.49 -28.91 3.99
N ALA A 456 27.34 -29.40 5.23
CA ALA A 456 26.24 -30.28 5.61
C ALA A 456 24.87 -29.58 5.55
N SER A 457 24.83 -28.27 5.82
CA SER A 457 23.61 -27.45 5.75
C SER A 457 23.21 -27.04 4.32
N GLU A 458 24.16 -26.94 3.38
CA GLU A 458 23.95 -26.43 2.02
C GLU A 458 23.46 -27.46 0.98
N LYS A 459 23.46 -28.76 1.31
CA LYS A 459 23.06 -29.87 0.41
C LYS A 459 21.55 -29.94 0.04
N VAL A 460 20.80 -28.84 0.04
CA VAL A 460 19.33 -28.84 -0.23
C VAL A 460 18.89 -27.87 -1.34
N PHE A 461 19.78 -27.11 -1.98
CA PHE A 461 19.33 -26.13 -2.98
C PHE A 461 19.35 -26.64 -4.42
N SER A 462 18.27 -27.32 -4.80
CA SER A 462 17.65 -27.17 -6.11
C SER A 462 16.12 -27.28 -5.95
N VAL A 463 15.38 -26.31 -6.50
CA VAL A 463 13.90 -26.19 -6.49
C VAL A 463 13.28 -25.65 -5.19
N TYR A 464 12.90 -24.36 -5.17
CA TYR A 464 12.08 -23.74 -4.12
C TYR A 464 10.60 -24.12 -4.30
N SER A 465 10.21 -25.31 -3.84
CA SER A 465 8.81 -25.66 -3.59
C SER A 465 8.41 -25.31 -2.14
N ARG A 466 7.10 -25.31 -1.85
CA ARG A 466 6.55 -25.16 -0.49
C ARG A 466 7.23 -26.15 0.48
N GLY A 467 7.85 -25.64 1.54
CA GLY A 467 8.48 -26.43 2.62
C GLY A 467 10.02 -26.49 2.64
N GLY A 468 10.72 -25.83 1.69
CA GLY A 468 12.19 -25.80 1.68
C GLY A 468 12.82 -25.02 2.85
N ARG A 469 12.10 -24.04 3.40
CA ARG A 469 12.59 -23.16 4.48
C ARG A 469 12.58 -23.80 5.86
N GLU A 470 11.50 -24.50 6.24
CA GLU A 470 11.47 -25.22 7.52
C GLU A 470 12.59 -26.26 7.58
N LYS A 471 12.82 -26.98 6.46
CA LYS A 471 13.91 -27.95 6.33
C LYS A 471 15.31 -27.33 6.41
N TYR A 472 15.49 -26.09 5.92
CA TYR A 472 16.76 -25.37 6.05
C TYR A 472 17.04 -25.00 7.51
N ILE A 473 16.05 -24.41 8.20
CA ILE A 473 16.18 -24.02 9.61
C ILE A 473 16.45 -25.25 10.48
N GLU A 474 15.70 -26.33 10.27
CA GLU A 474 15.88 -27.60 10.99
C GLU A 474 17.30 -28.17 10.80
N LYS A 475 17.83 -28.16 9.57
CA LYS A 475 19.19 -28.64 9.29
C LYS A 475 20.29 -27.76 9.87
N VAL A 476 20.15 -26.43 9.81
CA VAL A 476 21.11 -25.48 10.39
C VAL A 476 21.14 -25.60 11.91
N VAL A 477 19.98 -25.69 12.56
CA VAL A 477 19.88 -25.90 14.01
C VAL A 477 20.51 -27.24 14.40
N THR A 478 20.22 -28.30 13.66
CA THR A 478 20.79 -29.63 13.90
C THR A 478 22.30 -29.67 13.73
N ALA A 479 22.85 -28.94 12.75
CA ALA A 479 24.29 -28.82 12.54
C ALA A 479 24.97 -28.00 13.66
N ALA A 480 24.36 -26.87 14.05
CA ALA A 480 24.90 -26.01 15.11
C ALA A 480 24.95 -26.71 16.48
N LEU A 481 23.95 -27.54 16.80
CA LEU A 481 23.91 -28.29 18.06
C LEU A 481 25.04 -29.33 18.21
N LYS A 482 25.66 -29.76 17.09
CA LYS A 482 26.78 -30.71 17.10
C LYS A 482 28.14 -30.05 17.33
N LEU A 483 28.23 -28.72 17.25
CA LEU A 483 29.47 -27.98 17.43
C LEU A 483 29.76 -27.65 18.92
N PRO A 484 31.04 -27.56 19.33
CA PRO A 484 31.43 -27.02 20.64
C PRO A 484 31.02 -25.53 20.80
N PRO A 485 31.02 -24.97 22.03
CA PRO A 485 30.45 -23.65 22.32
C PRO A 485 31.00 -22.49 21.47
N ALA A 486 32.33 -22.38 21.33
CA ALA A 486 32.95 -21.28 20.57
C ALA A 486 32.71 -21.38 19.05
N PRO A 487 32.91 -22.55 18.40
CA PRO A 487 32.55 -22.73 16.98
C PRO A 487 31.05 -22.60 16.70
N ARG A 488 30.20 -23.08 17.61
CA ARG A 488 28.74 -22.94 17.52
C ARG A 488 28.33 -21.47 17.49
N LEU A 489 28.88 -20.66 18.40
CA LEU A 489 28.58 -19.23 18.46
C LEU A 489 29.08 -18.51 17.20
N ALA A 490 30.25 -18.88 16.68
CA ALA A 490 30.79 -18.32 15.44
C ALA A 490 29.96 -18.70 14.20
N LEU A 491 29.55 -19.97 14.06
CA LEU A 491 28.68 -20.43 12.98
C LEU A 491 27.31 -19.73 13.03
N LEU A 492 26.70 -19.64 14.22
CA LEU A 492 25.45 -18.93 14.39
C LEU A 492 25.61 -17.46 14.02
N LYS A 493 26.69 -16.79 14.46
CA LYS A 493 26.99 -15.39 14.09
C LYS A 493 27.17 -15.22 12.58
N ARG A 494 27.86 -16.14 11.90
CA ARG A 494 28.05 -16.12 10.44
C ARG A 494 26.71 -16.32 9.71
N LYS A 495 25.92 -17.33 10.07
CA LYS A 495 24.58 -17.55 9.50
C LYS A 495 23.60 -16.42 9.85
N LEU A 496 23.74 -15.80 11.02
CA LEU A 496 23.02 -14.57 11.41
C LEU A 496 23.42 -13.35 10.58
N LEU A 497 24.57 -13.35 9.93
CA LEU A 497 24.99 -12.26 9.03
C LEU A 497 24.70 -12.59 7.56
N ASP A 498 24.75 -13.87 7.16
CA ASP A 498 24.53 -14.34 5.79
C ASP A 498 23.05 -14.51 5.43
N VAL A 499 22.20 -14.89 6.39
CA VAL A 499 20.75 -14.86 6.19
C VAL A 499 20.31 -13.41 6.23
N ARG A 500 19.87 -12.84 5.10
CA ARG A 500 19.06 -11.63 5.14
C ARG A 500 17.77 -11.95 5.89
N TRP A 501 17.74 -11.58 7.15
CA TRP A 501 16.60 -11.88 8.01
C TRP A 501 15.35 -11.15 7.49
N LEU A 502 14.24 -11.89 7.40
CA LEU A 502 12.90 -11.32 7.34
C LEU A 502 12.39 -10.86 8.73
N PHE A 503 13.27 -10.83 9.75
CA PHE A 503 13.00 -10.32 11.08
C PHE A 503 14.22 -9.52 11.59
N PRO A 504 14.06 -8.40 12.30
CA PRO A 504 15.18 -7.80 13.01
C PRO A 504 15.63 -8.73 14.15
N ILE A 505 16.94 -8.94 14.29
CA ILE A 505 17.57 -9.59 15.47
C ILE A 505 17.21 -8.84 16.78
N ASP A 506 16.66 -7.63 16.68
CA ASP A 506 16.28 -6.76 17.79
C ASP A 506 15.11 -7.24 18.66
N ASN A 507 14.58 -8.45 18.44
CA ASN A 507 13.40 -8.97 19.14
C ASN A 507 13.71 -9.83 20.40
N ILE A 508 14.92 -9.80 20.97
CA ILE A 508 15.23 -10.53 22.22
C ILE A 508 16.18 -9.73 23.15
N LEU A 509 15.66 -8.97 24.12
CA LEU A 509 16.44 -8.57 25.29
C LEU A 509 15.87 -9.21 26.55
N ALA A 510 16.67 -10.08 27.16
CA ALA A 510 16.55 -10.46 28.55
C ALA A 510 17.97 -10.71 29.06
N LEU A 511 18.38 -10.03 30.14
CA LEU A 511 19.16 -10.60 31.24
C LEU A 511 19.17 -9.59 32.41
N SER A 512 18.97 -10.09 33.62
CA SER A 512 19.20 -9.34 34.87
C SER A 512 20.71 -9.21 35.16
N HIS A 513 21.10 -8.24 36.00
CA HIS A 513 22.50 -8.00 36.38
C HIS A 513 23.20 -9.26 36.96
N SER A 514 22.47 -10.10 37.68
CA SER A 514 22.99 -11.36 38.25
C SER A 514 23.19 -12.49 37.24
N GLU A 515 22.50 -12.45 36.10
CA GLU A 515 22.64 -13.46 35.04
C GLU A 515 23.80 -13.13 34.10
N PHE A 516 24.14 -11.84 33.98
CA PHE A 516 25.33 -11.40 33.26
C PHE A 516 26.63 -11.79 33.99
N GLU A 517 26.67 -11.78 35.33
CA GLU A 517 27.88 -12.19 36.07
C GLU A 517 28.14 -13.71 36.11
N ARG A 518 27.15 -14.56 35.77
CA ARG A 518 27.31 -16.03 35.76
C ARG A 518 27.79 -16.61 34.43
N LEU A 519 27.72 -15.83 33.35
CA LEU A 519 28.12 -16.20 32.00
C LEU A 519 29.57 -15.79 31.78
#